data_AF-A0A0C2NJN1-F1
#
_entry.id   AF-A0A0C2NJN1-F1
#
_cell.length_a   1.000
_cell.length_b   1.000
_cell.length_c   1.000
_cell.angle_alpha   90.00
_cell.angle_beta   90.00
_cell.angle_gamma   90.00
#
_symmetry.space_group_name_H-M   'P 1'
#
loop_
_entity.id
_entity.type
_entity.pdbx_description
1 polymer ?
#
loop_
_entity_poly.entity_id
_entity_poly.type
_entity_poly.pdbx_seq_one_letter_code
_entity_poly.pdbx_strand_id
1 'polypeptide(L)'
;MRIYYRHNSLCGRLNGNGKKIPILKRWLYSLSSEEELHPFSLSDINAVLFNRHHSIGCSLKAPLKYVSWQNEAQWYELFEGEQVYLPKCIIFTNGIESYAIVVIGYHYELRVWHDNARVERTKPQWFSHQPVVDEKELQAITTSFRQLLCHIQRENDKEMEHPKFE
;
A
#
# COMPACT_ATOMS: atom_id res chain seq x y z
N MET A 1 5.30 6.31 6.19
CA MET A 1 5.52 6.81 4.81
C MET A 1 4.18 7.07 4.16
N ARG A 2 4.07 7.94 3.17
CA ARG A 2 2.80 8.29 2.54
C ARG A 2 2.92 8.13 1.03
N ILE A 3 1.88 7.60 0.39
CA ILE A 3 1.79 7.52 -1.07
C ILE A 3 0.86 8.63 -1.56
N TYR A 4 1.30 9.41 -2.55
CA TYR A 4 0.54 10.57 -3.02
C TYR A 4 0.10 10.38 -4.47
N TYR A 5 -1.07 10.95 -4.80
CA TYR A 5 -1.64 10.94 -6.13
C TYR A 5 -1.97 12.38 -6.54
N ARG A 6 -1.93 12.65 -7.85
CA ARG A 6 -2.43 13.93 -8.40
C ARG A 6 -3.95 14.00 -8.47
N HIS A 7 -4.63 12.86 -8.44
CA HIS A 7 -6.08 12.75 -8.55
C HIS A 7 -6.63 11.73 -7.55
N ASN A 8 -7.93 11.81 -7.26
CA ASN A 8 -8.65 10.88 -6.39
C ASN A 8 -9.15 9.62 -7.13
N SER A 9 -8.42 9.18 -8.16
CA SER A 9 -8.73 7.99 -8.95
C SER A 9 -7.52 7.08 -8.99
N LEU A 10 -7.76 5.77 -9.15
CA LEU A 10 -6.68 4.80 -9.36
C LEU A 10 -5.90 5.16 -10.64
N CYS A 11 -4.59 5.00 -10.59
CA CYS A 11 -3.73 5.34 -11.74
C CYS A 11 -3.60 4.16 -12.71
N GLY A 12 -4.01 2.93 -12.34
CA GLY A 12 -3.84 1.72 -13.14
C GLY A 12 -2.40 1.57 -13.65
N ARG A 13 -2.22 1.54 -14.98
CA ARG A 13 -0.91 1.40 -15.65
C ARG A 13 -0.08 2.69 -15.72
N LEU A 14 -0.49 3.74 -15.03
CA LEU A 14 0.22 5.02 -14.96
C LEU A 14 0.97 5.12 -13.63
N ASN A 15 1.93 6.03 -13.52
CA ASN A 15 2.49 6.42 -12.23
C ASN A 15 1.53 7.39 -11.49
N GLY A 16 1.87 7.78 -10.26
CA GLY A 16 1.09 8.75 -9.48
C GLY A 16 0.97 10.15 -10.12
N ASN A 17 1.80 10.48 -11.12
CA ASN A 17 1.67 11.69 -11.93
C ASN A 17 0.68 11.52 -13.11
N GLY A 18 0.07 10.35 -13.31
CA GLY A 18 -0.76 10.05 -14.47
C GLY A 18 0.05 9.83 -15.77
N LYS A 19 1.37 9.66 -15.69
CA LYS A 19 2.23 9.40 -16.86
C LYS A 19 2.34 7.91 -17.15
N LYS A 20 2.37 7.55 -18.43
CA LYS A 20 2.54 6.16 -18.89
C LYS A 20 3.90 5.61 -18.43
N ILE A 21 3.90 4.37 -17.96
CA ILE A 21 5.12 3.60 -17.72
C ILE A 21 5.63 2.95 -19.02
N PRO A 22 6.94 2.65 -19.15
CA PRO A 22 7.51 2.01 -20.33
C PRO A 22 6.81 0.71 -20.74
N ILE A 23 6.71 0.47 -22.06
CA ILE A 23 5.89 -0.60 -22.68
C ILE A 23 6.22 -2.00 -22.15
N LEU A 24 7.49 -2.29 -21.87
CA LEU A 24 7.93 -3.59 -21.34
C LEU A 24 7.26 -3.93 -20.00
N LYS A 25 7.06 -2.94 -19.11
CA LYS A 25 6.34 -3.15 -17.84
C LYS A 25 4.82 -3.34 -18.05
N ARG A 26 4.27 -2.88 -19.17
CA ARG A 26 2.84 -2.95 -19.49
C ARG A 26 2.38 -4.36 -19.87
N TRP A 27 3.26 -5.16 -20.49
CA TRP A 27 2.97 -6.54 -20.88
C TRP A 27 2.89 -7.46 -19.66
N LEU A 28 3.82 -7.32 -18.71
CA LEU A 28 3.80 -8.06 -17.44
C LEU A 28 2.52 -7.79 -16.63
N TYR A 29 1.97 -6.58 -16.73
CA TYR A 29 0.71 -6.19 -16.08
C TYR A 29 -0.56 -6.78 -16.72
N SER A 30 -0.51 -7.33 -17.94
CA SER A 30 -1.70 -7.97 -18.53
C SER A 30 -2.14 -9.23 -17.77
N LEU A 31 -1.23 -9.81 -16.98
CA LEU A 31 -1.47 -10.97 -16.13
C LEU A 31 -1.84 -10.60 -14.68
N SER A 32 -1.98 -9.32 -14.33
CA SER A 32 -2.34 -8.90 -12.96
C SER A 32 -3.58 -8.01 -12.88
N SER A 33 -4.20 -7.72 -14.03
CA SER A 33 -5.39 -6.86 -14.14
C SER A 33 -6.73 -7.60 -14.15
N GLU A 34 -6.72 -8.92 -14.02
CA GLU A 34 -7.94 -9.69 -13.78
C GLU A 34 -8.23 -9.69 -12.28
N GLU A 35 -9.45 -9.34 -11.85
CA GLU A 35 -9.86 -9.38 -10.44
C GLU A 35 -9.65 -10.78 -9.82
N GLU A 36 -9.62 -11.84 -10.62
CA GLU A 36 -9.29 -13.21 -10.20
C GLU A 36 -7.82 -13.38 -9.77
N LEU A 37 -6.93 -12.45 -10.16
CA LEU A 37 -5.49 -12.47 -9.87
C LEU A 37 -5.10 -11.49 -8.75
N HIS A 38 -6.09 -10.80 -8.18
CA HIS A 38 -5.92 -9.96 -7.00
C HIS A 38 -5.59 -10.84 -5.79
N PRO A 39 -4.38 -10.72 -5.19
CA PRO A 39 -3.95 -11.62 -4.11
C PRO A 39 -4.69 -11.39 -2.78
N PHE A 40 -5.47 -10.30 -2.69
CA PHE A 40 -6.15 -9.85 -1.47
C PHE A 40 -7.63 -9.57 -1.73
N SER A 41 -8.47 -9.91 -0.76
CA SER A 41 -9.85 -9.44 -0.73
C SER A 41 -9.94 -8.04 -0.11
N LEU A 42 -10.95 -7.25 -0.51
CA LEU A 42 -11.24 -5.98 0.18
C LEU A 42 -11.61 -6.19 1.64
N SER A 43 -12.20 -7.34 1.98
CA SER A 43 -12.50 -7.71 3.37
C SER A 43 -11.21 -7.77 4.20
N ASP A 44 -10.19 -8.46 3.71
CA ASP A 44 -8.89 -8.56 4.39
C ASP A 44 -8.20 -7.20 4.50
N ILE A 45 -8.26 -6.39 3.44
CA ILE A 45 -7.69 -5.04 3.45
C ILE A 45 -8.38 -4.18 4.51
N ASN A 46 -9.71 -4.24 4.60
CA ASN A 46 -10.47 -3.52 5.62
C ASN A 46 -10.20 -4.05 7.03
N ALA A 47 -10.02 -5.37 7.19
CA ALA A 47 -9.64 -5.96 8.47
C ALA A 47 -8.32 -5.38 8.97
N VAL A 48 -7.36 -5.09 8.08
CA VAL A 48 -6.14 -4.36 8.45
C VAL A 48 -6.40 -2.86 8.68
N LEU A 49 -7.05 -2.16 7.76
CA LEU A 49 -7.20 -0.70 7.85
C LEU A 49 -7.99 -0.24 9.09
N PHE A 50 -8.96 -1.04 9.53
CA PHE A 50 -9.85 -0.72 10.65
C PHE A 50 -9.59 -1.60 11.88
N ASN A 51 -8.44 -2.28 11.93
CA ASN A 51 -8.08 -3.03 13.12
C ASN A 51 -7.93 -2.09 14.33
N ARG A 52 -8.39 -2.56 15.50
CA ARG A 52 -8.38 -1.78 16.75
C ARG A 52 -7.01 -1.78 17.42
N HIS A 53 -6.13 -2.70 17.02
CA HIS A 53 -4.79 -2.79 17.57
C HIS A 53 -3.92 -1.68 16.99
N HIS A 54 -3.13 -1.02 17.84
CA HIS A 54 -2.10 -0.10 17.38
C HIS A 54 -0.91 -0.86 16.76
N SER A 55 -1.14 -1.73 15.77
CA SER A 55 -0.07 -2.50 15.09
C SER A 55 0.71 -1.63 14.07
N ILE A 56 0.50 -0.30 14.06
CA ILE A 56 1.26 0.63 13.22
C ILE A 56 2.71 0.63 13.70
N GLY A 57 3.64 0.31 12.81
CA GLY A 57 5.07 0.22 13.16
C GLY A 57 5.49 -1.12 13.76
N CYS A 58 4.63 -2.16 13.74
CA CYS A 58 5.06 -3.50 14.11
C CYS A 58 6.10 -4.02 13.09
N SER A 59 7.11 -4.75 13.59
CA SER A 59 8.05 -5.47 12.75
C SER A 59 7.54 -6.89 12.53
N LEU A 60 7.21 -7.22 11.29
CA LEU A 60 6.79 -8.57 10.91
C LEU A 60 8.02 -9.44 10.62
N LYS A 61 7.92 -10.74 10.93
CA LYS A 61 8.85 -11.76 10.41
C LYS A 61 8.47 -12.09 8.96
N ALA A 62 8.65 -11.10 8.08
CA ALA A 62 8.27 -11.16 6.67
C ALA A 62 9.32 -10.47 5.78
N PRO A 63 9.30 -10.68 4.44
CA PRO A 63 10.21 -10.00 3.53
C PRO A 63 10.16 -8.48 3.65
N LEU A 64 8.96 -7.92 3.80
CA LEU A 64 8.74 -6.49 4.05
C LEU A 64 8.43 -6.30 5.54
N LYS A 65 9.45 -5.91 6.29
CA LYS A 65 9.45 -5.98 7.75
C LYS A 65 8.58 -4.92 8.40
N TYR A 66 8.53 -3.73 7.84
CA TYR A 66 7.85 -2.59 8.45
C TYR A 66 6.52 -2.34 7.77
N VAL A 67 5.48 -2.12 8.59
CA VAL A 67 4.15 -1.79 8.11
C VAL A 67 3.68 -0.44 8.69
N SER A 68 3.01 0.34 7.84
CA SER A 68 2.23 1.50 8.23
C SER A 68 0.97 1.55 7.38
N TRP A 69 -0.10 2.19 7.84
CA TRP A 69 -1.29 2.36 7.02
C TRP A 69 -1.97 3.69 7.33
N GLN A 70 -2.86 4.07 6.42
CA GLN A 70 -3.73 5.22 6.51
C GLN A 70 -5.14 4.76 6.16
N ASN A 71 -6.05 4.86 7.12
CA ASN A 71 -7.43 4.39 7.02
C ASN A 71 -8.41 5.45 6.47
N GLU A 72 -7.95 6.70 6.34
CA GLU A 72 -8.72 7.83 5.81
C GLU A 72 -8.07 8.43 4.56
N ALA A 73 -8.87 8.74 3.55
CA ALA A 73 -8.40 9.49 2.40
C ALA A 73 -8.59 10.98 2.65
N GLN A 74 -7.63 11.79 2.21
CA GLN A 74 -7.68 13.24 2.38
C GLN A 74 -6.97 13.96 1.22
N TRP A 75 -7.35 15.22 1.01
CA TRP A 75 -6.55 16.15 0.21
C TRP A 75 -5.55 16.83 1.13
N TYR A 76 -4.32 16.99 0.65
CA TYR A 76 -3.20 17.52 1.41
C TYR A 76 -2.41 18.51 0.56
N GLU A 77 -2.01 19.63 1.12
CA GLU A 77 -1.11 20.57 0.45
C GLU A 77 0.34 20.10 0.62
N LEU A 78 0.89 19.46 -0.41
CA LEU A 78 2.27 18.96 -0.39
C LEU A 78 3.28 20.00 -0.90
N PHE A 79 2.85 20.87 -1.81
CA PHE A 79 3.61 21.99 -2.32
C PHE A 79 2.73 23.23 -2.27
N GLU A 80 3.34 24.40 -2.11
CA GLU A 80 2.63 25.68 -2.06
C GLU A 80 1.62 25.81 -3.21
N GLY A 81 0.36 25.98 -2.84
CA GLY A 81 -0.75 26.14 -3.80
C GLY A 81 -1.15 24.86 -4.55
N GLU A 82 -0.64 23.69 -4.17
CA GLU A 82 -0.94 22.43 -4.85
C GLU A 82 -1.44 21.33 -3.91
N GLN A 83 -2.72 21.00 -4.08
CA GLN A 83 -3.38 19.89 -3.41
C GLN A 83 -3.01 18.57 -4.09
N VAL A 84 -2.71 17.57 -3.26
CA VAL A 84 -2.47 16.19 -3.67
C VAL A 84 -3.43 15.28 -2.93
N TYR A 85 -3.80 14.19 -3.57
CA TYR A 85 -4.67 13.19 -2.97
C TYR A 85 -3.82 12.17 -2.21
N LEU A 86 -4.17 11.98 -0.94
CA LEU A 86 -3.57 11.01 -0.04
C LEU A 86 -4.63 9.91 0.22
N PRO A 87 -4.53 8.74 -0.44
CA PRO A 87 -5.55 7.70 -0.38
C PRO A 87 -5.48 6.90 0.91
N LYS A 88 -6.53 6.10 1.15
CA LYS A 88 -6.46 4.97 2.08
C LYS A 88 -5.44 3.98 1.56
N CYS A 89 -4.52 3.52 2.41
CA CYS A 89 -3.49 2.58 1.98
C CYS A 89 -2.86 1.80 3.12
N ILE A 90 -2.30 0.64 2.78
CA ILE A 90 -1.40 -0.14 3.64
C ILE A 90 -0.04 -0.16 2.95
N ILE A 91 1.01 0.26 3.65
CA ILE A 91 2.36 0.40 3.12
C ILE A 91 3.30 -0.53 3.87
N PHE A 92 3.96 -1.39 3.11
CA PHE A 92 5.03 -2.29 3.53
C PHE A 92 6.37 -1.75 3.04
N THR A 93 7.42 -1.82 3.86
CA THR A 93 8.77 -1.41 3.44
C THR A 93 9.86 -2.28 4.05
N ASN A 94 10.96 -2.40 3.31
CA ASN A 94 12.22 -2.99 3.76
C ASN A 94 13.29 -1.93 4.10
N GLY A 95 12.91 -0.64 4.12
CA GLY A 95 13.82 0.50 4.33
C GLY A 95 14.45 1.05 3.04
N ILE A 96 14.37 0.32 1.92
CA ILE A 96 14.88 0.74 0.61
C ILE A 96 13.70 1.13 -0.28
N GLU A 97 12.77 0.19 -0.46
CA GLU A 97 11.61 0.31 -1.32
C GLU A 97 10.33 0.25 -0.48
N SER A 98 9.24 0.71 -1.08
CA SER A 98 7.93 0.62 -0.45
C SER A 98 6.90 0.07 -1.39
N TYR A 99 6.02 -0.74 -0.82
CA TYR A 99 4.94 -1.38 -1.52
C TYR A 99 3.64 -1.00 -0.85
N ALA A 100 2.68 -0.49 -1.61
CA ALA A 100 1.42 -0.01 -1.10
C ALA A 100 0.26 -0.79 -1.71
N ILE A 101 -0.67 -1.20 -0.86
CA ILE A 101 -2.04 -1.56 -1.24
C ILE A 101 -2.84 -0.26 -1.12
N VAL A 102 -3.26 0.31 -2.24
CA VAL A 102 -3.97 1.60 -2.29
C VAL A 102 -5.45 1.34 -2.54
N VAL A 103 -6.32 1.94 -1.74
CA VAL A 103 -7.78 1.78 -1.83
C VAL A 103 -8.42 3.12 -2.18
N ILE A 104 -9.22 3.13 -3.24
CA ILE A 104 -10.01 4.28 -3.68
C ILE A 104 -11.41 3.78 -4.04
N GLY A 105 -12.42 4.24 -3.30
CA GLY A 105 -13.78 3.74 -3.43
C GLY A 105 -13.85 2.25 -3.08
N TYR A 106 -14.40 1.45 -3.99
CA TYR A 106 -14.55 0.00 -3.86
C TYR A 106 -13.49 -0.80 -4.61
N HIS A 107 -12.40 -0.16 -5.00
CA HIS A 107 -11.32 -0.81 -5.74
C HIS A 107 -9.99 -0.57 -5.04
N TYR A 108 -9.03 -1.45 -5.34
CA TYR A 108 -7.67 -1.28 -4.88
C TYR A 108 -6.66 -1.56 -6.00
N GLU A 109 -5.44 -1.05 -5.83
CA GLU A 109 -4.31 -1.36 -6.69
C GLU A 109 -3.02 -1.50 -5.89
N LEU A 110 -2.07 -2.27 -6.43
CA LEU A 110 -0.76 -2.46 -5.84
C LEU A 110 0.25 -1.50 -6.46
N ARG A 111 1.01 -0.81 -5.61
CA ARG A 111 2.04 0.15 -6.01
C ARG A 111 3.38 -0.20 -5.41
N VAL A 112 4.44 -0.03 -6.20
CA VAL A 112 5.83 -0.03 -5.73
C VAL A 112 6.42 1.36 -5.90
N TRP A 113 7.19 1.78 -4.91
CA TRP A 113 7.94 3.02 -4.91
C TRP A 113 9.41 2.73 -4.58
N HIS A 114 10.22 2.63 -5.62
CA HIS A 114 11.65 2.33 -5.51
C HIS A 114 12.48 3.51 -4.99
N ASP A 115 12.06 4.75 -5.30
CA ASP A 115 12.74 5.98 -4.85
C ASP A 115 12.41 6.36 -3.41
N ASN A 116 11.77 5.45 -2.69
CA ASN A 116 11.21 5.74 -1.40
C ASN A 116 12.28 6.08 -0.34
N ALA A 117 13.47 5.47 -0.36
CA ALA A 117 14.53 5.80 0.58
C ALA A 117 15.24 7.14 0.30
N ARG A 118 14.98 7.81 -0.84
CA ARG A 118 15.67 9.04 -1.19
C ARG A 118 15.20 10.21 -0.32
N VAL A 119 16.11 10.82 0.43
CA VAL A 119 15.79 11.98 1.28
C VAL A 119 15.41 13.19 0.42
N GLU A 120 16.25 13.50 -0.57
CA GLU A 120 16.01 14.58 -1.53
C GLU A 120 15.20 14.08 -2.72
N ARG A 121 14.06 14.74 -2.99
CA ARG A 121 13.18 14.40 -4.10
C ARG A 121 12.75 15.65 -4.85
N THR A 122 12.95 15.65 -6.16
CA THR A 122 12.26 16.56 -7.07
C THR A 122 10.75 16.35 -7.00
N LYS A 123 9.98 17.38 -7.32
CA LYS A 123 8.51 17.36 -7.31
C LYS A 123 7.89 16.13 -8.02
N PRO A 124 8.33 15.71 -9.23
CA PRO A 124 7.76 14.53 -9.88
C PRO A 124 8.07 13.20 -9.16
N GLN A 125 9.17 13.11 -8.41
CA GLN A 125 9.59 11.90 -7.70
C GLN A 125 8.67 11.56 -6.52
N TRP A 126 7.93 12.54 -5.97
CA TRP A 126 6.89 12.30 -4.95
C TRP A 126 5.73 11.43 -5.44
N PHE A 127 5.58 11.31 -6.77
CA PHE A 127 4.54 10.51 -7.43
C PHE A 127 5.14 9.53 -8.45
N SER A 128 6.41 9.13 -8.26
CA SER A 128 7.10 8.20 -9.15
C SER A 128 6.71 6.74 -8.92
N HIS A 129 5.86 6.45 -7.94
CA HIS A 129 5.35 5.11 -7.69
C HIS A 129 4.67 4.51 -8.92
N GLN A 130 4.82 3.21 -9.08
CA GLN A 130 4.47 2.44 -10.27
C GLN A 130 3.60 1.26 -9.86
N PRO A 131 2.81 0.68 -10.77
CA PRO A 131 2.15 -0.58 -10.46
C PRO A 131 3.19 -1.67 -10.18
N VAL A 132 2.86 -2.60 -9.28
CA VAL A 132 3.63 -3.83 -9.07
C VAL A 132 3.47 -4.72 -10.30
N VAL A 133 4.58 -5.18 -10.87
CA VAL A 133 4.59 -5.95 -12.12
C VAL A 133 5.52 -7.17 -12.08
N ASP A 134 6.37 -7.29 -11.07
CA ASP A 134 7.27 -8.41 -10.89
C ASP A 134 6.66 -9.46 -9.95
N GLU A 135 6.80 -10.74 -10.30
CA GLU A 135 6.24 -11.85 -9.51
C GLU A 135 6.85 -11.92 -8.11
N LYS A 136 8.15 -11.62 -7.96
CA LYS A 136 8.82 -11.62 -6.65
C LYS A 136 8.33 -10.47 -5.78
N GLU A 137 8.11 -9.29 -6.38
CA GLU A 137 7.47 -8.16 -5.69
C GLU A 137 6.08 -8.56 -5.20
N LEU A 138 5.25 -9.14 -6.08
CA LEU A 138 3.90 -9.60 -5.75
C LEU A 138 3.92 -10.65 -4.63
N GLN A 139 4.83 -11.63 -4.71
CA GLN A 139 4.99 -12.66 -3.69
C GLN A 139 5.45 -12.08 -2.35
N ALA A 140 6.36 -11.11 -2.36
CA ALA A 140 6.84 -10.44 -1.16
C ALA A 140 5.72 -9.68 -0.43
N ILE A 141 4.89 -8.93 -1.17
CA ILE A 141 3.72 -8.22 -0.61
C ILE A 141 2.72 -9.24 -0.09
N THR A 142 2.42 -10.28 -0.87
CA THR A 142 1.44 -11.31 -0.50
C THR A 142 1.82 -12.01 0.79
N THR A 143 3.08 -12.39 0.91
CA THR A 143 3.62 -13.04 2.11
C THR A 143 3.55 -12.08 3.31
N SER A 144 3.95 -10.82 3.13
CA SER A 144 3.97 -9.83 4.21
C SER A 144 2.56 -9.47 4.69
N PHE A 145 1.60 -9.35 3.77
CA PHE A 145 0.21 -9.07 4.08
C PHE A 145 -0.45 -10.23 4.82
N ARG A 146 -0.22 -11.49 4.40
CA ARG A 146 -0.71 -12.67 5.15
C ARG A 146 -0.15 -12.73 6.56
N GLN A 147 1.14 -12.44 6.74
CA GLN A 147 1.74 -12.39 8.07
C GLN A 147 1.12 -11.29 8.94
N LEU A 148 0.79 -10.13 8.36
CA LEU A 148 0.08 -9.07 9.05
C LEU A 148 -1.32 -9.50 9.50
N LEU A 149 -2.09 -10.15 8.62
CA LEU A 149 -3.41 -10.67 8.96
C LEU A 149 -3.33 -11.69 10.10
N CYS A 150 -2.40 -12.65 10.02
CA CYS A 150 -2.18 -13.62 11.09
C CYS A 150 -1.79 -12.95 12.41
N HIS A 151 -0.98 -11.89 12.36
CA HIS A 151 -0.62 -11.12 13.55
C HIS A 151 -1.86 -10.45 14.16
N ILE A 152 -2.65 -9.73 13.36
CA ILE A 152 -3.88 -9.06 13.82
C ILE A 152 -4.87 -10.08 14.39
N GLN A 153 -5.07 -11.21 13.73
CA GLN A 153 -5.96 -12.27 14.24
C GLN A 153 -5.51 -12.77 15.61
N ARG A 154 -4.21 -13.03 15.78
CA ARG A 154 -3.67 -13.47 17.09
C ARG A 154 -3.87 -12.42 18.19
N GLU A 155 -3.73 -11.13 17.86
CA GLU A 155 -3.99 -10.07 18.84
C GLU A 155 -5.49 -9.96 19.19
N ASN A 156 -6.38 -10.16 18.21
CA ASN A 156 -7.83 -10.26 18.46
C ASN A 156 -8.18 -11.44 19.38
N ASP A 157 -7.62 -12.63 19.11
CA ASP A 157 -7.92 -13.84 19.88
C ASP A 157 -7.46 -13.68 21.35
N LYS A 158 -6.28 -13.09 21.57
CA LYS A 158 -5.77 -12.78 22.92
C LYS A 158 -6.68 -11.82 23.68
N GLU A 159 -7.21 -10.80 23.01
CA GLU A 159 -8.13 -9.84 23.62
C GLU A 159 -9.46 -10.51 24.01
N MET A 160 -9.91 -11.49 23.23
CA MET A 160 -11.09 -12.31 23.58
C MET A 160 -10.84 -13.24 24.77
N GLU A 161 -9.65 -13.83 24.88
CA GLU A 161 -9.25 -14.68 26.02
C GLU A 161 -9.01 -13.87 27.30
N HIS A 162 -8.56 -12.62 27.15
CA HIS A 162 -8.27 -11.70 28.25
C HIS A 162 -8.89 -10.33 28.00
N PRO A 163 -10.23 -10.21 28.12
CA PRO A 163 -10.91 -8.95 27.90
C PRO A 163 -10.37 -7.93 28.89
N LYS A 164 -9.81 -6.83 28.37
CA LYS A 164 -9.48 -5.67 29.20
C LYS A 164 -10.80 -5.11 29.69
N PHE A 165 -11.11 -5.29 30.96
CA PHE A 165 -12.26 -4.63 31.59
C PHE A 165 -12.06 -3.12 31.45
N GLU A 166 -12.94 -2.47 30.69
CA GLU A 166 -13.07 -1.01 30.63
C GLU A 166 -13.68 -0.46 31.93
#